data_AF-A0A956RM74-F1
#
_entry.id   AF-A0A956RM74-F1
#
_cell.length_a   1.000
_cell.length_b   1.000
_cell.length_c   1.000
_cell.angle_alpha   90.00
_cell.angle_beta   90.00
_cell.angle_gamma   90.00
#
_symmetry.space_group_name_H-M   'P 1'
#
loop_
_entity.id
_entity.type
_entity.pdbx_description
1 polymer ?
#
loop_
_entity_poly.entity_id
_entity_poly.type
_entity_poly.pdbx_seq_one_letter_code
_entity_poly.pdbx_strand_id
1 'polypeptide(L)'
;MQRLWSGPFAAVGLVPGLILSVFFPNSGLAGEATALFSTAEPGIAAETAPTAGLGGLAASATTPGTGESLGSERTLEMGQSSGAAMTTGSGDSVGADPVRVLEDGTGSVPAPTAGDSLDPTPFRMSGGDRPPSSSPERPLIGLPIDLPQTAGVKDPIFSILVGLVEANIYGTLTRDRLKMQLERRHQKSHLPYDSVREVTRLPKGDGRPTEEITVHFDGRLKLPIPYSILGYNPGSFRASERCVFREWDLGTVTLQHARKVDDRVETVPVVLENVHLFGLDEGEVSLDIDGWLDRMMGGNLDDTDIVGLMLCRYQGKWMGVAMGYNKDHRGRSGALDFGEDKVVFPSPDEIKTVGRTMRSRVEGFLTAVRAPSADRS
;
A
#
# COMPACT_ATOMS: atom_id res chain seq x y z
N MET A 1 -2.25 10.83 -42.99
CA MET A 1 -1.13 10.06 -42.40
C MET A 1 -0.54 10.92 -41.29
N GLN A 2 -0.30 10.48 -40.05
CA GLN A 2 -0.54 9.16 -39.43
C GLN A 2 -1.35 9.31 -38.12
N ARG A 3 -1.84 8.17 -37.62
CA ARG A 3 -2.55 8.01 -36.34
C ARG A 3 -1.63 8.39 -35.15
N LEU A 4 -2.11 9.06 -34.12
CA LEU A 4 -2.89 8.50 -32.99
C LEU A 4 -2.11 7.41 -32.24
N TRP A 5 -1.52 7.75 -31.09
CA TRP A 5 -0.95 6.82 -30.10
C TRP A 5 -1.31 7.21 -28.66
N SER A 6 -2.60 7.46 -28.42
CA SER A 6 -3.17 7.60 -27.08
C SER A 6 -3.40 6.21 -26.47
N GLY A 7 -2.34 5.60 -25.92
CA GLY A 7 -2.40 4.31 -25.24
C GLY A 7 -2.84 4.44 -23.77
N PRO A 8 -3.73 3.56 -23.26
CA PRO A 8 -4.23 3.67 -21.89
C PRO A 8 -3.26 3.06 -20.85
N PHE A 9 -2.80 3.86 -19.90
CA PHE A 9 -2.11 3.40 -18.71
C PHE A 9 -3.12 3.23 -17.55
N ALA A 10 -3.47 1.99 -17.22
CA ALA A 10 -4.23 1.64 -16.01
C ALA A 10 -3.64 0.34 -15.43
N ALA A 11 -2.98 0.37 -14.26
CA ALA A 11 -3.55 0.61 -12.92
C ALA A 11 -4.26 -0.64 -12.38
N VAL A 12 -4.09 -0.88 -11.07
CA VAL A 12 -3.51 -2.15 -10.62
C VAL A 12 -3.54 -2.26 -9.05
N GLY A 13 -4.08 -3.35 -8.45
CA GLY A 13 -3.67 -3.89 -7.13
C GLY A 13 -4.41 -3.64 -5.79
N LEU A 14 -4.91 -4.71 -5.15
CA LEU A 14 -5.26 -4.75 -3.71
C LEU A 14 -3.92 -4.99 -2.89
N VAL A 15 -3.89 -4.92 -1.54
CA VAL A 15 -2.64 -4.88 -0.69
C VAL A 15 -2.83 -4.06 0.60
N PRO A 16 -3.65 -2.98 0.58
CA PRO A 16 -4.10 -2.34 1.84
C PRO A 16 -5.60 -2.06 2.13
N GLY A 17 -6.60 -2.75 1.57
CA GLY A 17 -8.03 -2.52 1.93
C GLY A 17 -8.72 -3.57 2.81
N LEU A 18 -8.61 -4.85 2.46
CA LEU A 18 -9.68 -5.86 2.58
C LEU A 18 -9.32 -6.97 3.59
N ILE A 19 -8.11 -7.52 3.49
CA ILE A 19 -7.33 -8.08 4.61
C ILE A 19 -6.61 -6.96 5.39
N LEU A 20 -6.58 -5.73 4.89
CA LEU A 20 -5.64 -5.19 3.90
C LEU A 20 -5.41 -5.84 2.49
N SER A 21 -5.67 -7.11 2.16
CA SER A 21 -6.21 -7.66 0.87
C SER A 21 -5.47 -8.84 0.16
N VAL A 22 -4.97 -8.58 -1.08
CA VAL A 22 -4.93 -9.44 -2.28
C VAL A 22 -3.95 -8.77 -3.28
N PHE A 23 -2.68 -9.14 -3.37
CA PHE A 23 -1.68 -8.42 -4.21
C PHE A 23 -1.80 -8.83 -5.73
N PHE A 24 -0.82 -8.56 -6.62
CA PHE A 24 -0.71 -7.43 -7.65
C PHE A 24 -0.89 -8.32 -8.95
N PRO A 25 -1.95 -8.13 -9.76
CA PRO A 25 -1.74 -8.17 -11.22
C PRO A 25 -2.63 -7.21 -12.02
N ASN A 26 -2.05 -6.61 -13.07
CA ASN A 26 -2.73 -6.50 -14.35
C ASN A 26 -1.75 -7.03 -15.42
N SER A 27 -2.27 -7.83 -16.35
CA SER A 27 -1.52 -8.33 -17.51
C SER A 27 -2.48 -8.61 -18.67
N GLY A 28 -3.23 -7.59 -19.09
CA GLY A 28 -3.99 -7.64 -20.33
C GLY A 28 -3.08 -7.55 -21.56
N LEU A 29 -2.78 -8.69 -22.19
CA LEU A 29 -2.26 -8.74 -23.56
C LEU A 29 -2.88 -9.90 -24.37
N ALA A 30 -3.04 -9.63 -25.66
CA ALA A 30 -3.89 -10.33 -26.62
C ALA A 30 -3.81 -11.87 -26.63
N GLY A 31 -4.99 -12.50 -26.70
CA GLY A 31 -5.15 -13.75 -27.42
C GLY A 31 -5.55 -13.47 -28.87
N GLU A 32 -4.58 -13.52 -29.80
CA GLU A 32 -4.89 -13.67 -31.23
C GLU A 32 -4.92 -15.16 -31.58
N ALA A 33 -6.10 -15.66 -31.95
CA ALA A 33 -6.29 -17.01 -32.47
C ALA A 33 -7.31 -16.97 -33.62
N THR A 34 -6.81 -16.68 -34.83
CA THR A 34 -7.62 -16.55 -36.04
C THR A 34 -8.32 -17.86 -36.42
N ALA A 35 -9.65 -17.82 -36.54
CA ALA A 35 -10.45 -18.90 -37.11
C ALA A 35 -11.36 -18.34 -38.21
N LEU A 36 -11.01 -18.61 -39.47
CA LEU A 36 -11.83 -18.32 -40.65
C LEU A 36 -12.70 -19.55 -40.99
N PHE A 37 -14.00 -19.36 -41.23
CA PHE A 37 -14.70 -19.71 -42.50
C PHE A 37 -16.24 -19.80 -42.34
N SER A 38 -16.96 -19.34 -43.37
CA SER A 38 -18.37 -19.65 -43.72
C SER A 38 -19.49 -19.17 -42.76
N THR A 39 -20.72 -18.85 -43.22
CA THR A 39 -21.33 -19.02 -44.56
C THR A 39 -22.36 -17.91 -44.88
N ALA A 40 -22.48 -17.58 -46.17
CA ALA A 40 -23.70 -17.18 -46.91
C ALA A 40 -24.59 -15.97 -46.48
N GLU A 41 -24.67 -14.99 -47.39
CA GLU A 41 -25.86 -14.14 -47.69
C GLU A 41 -27.03 -14.99 -48.27
N PRO A 42 -28.32 -14.53 -48.34
CA PRO A 42 -28.82 -13.17 -48.69
C PRO A 42 -29.90 -12.60 -47.73
N GLY A 43 -30.55 -11.44 -47.91
CA GLY A 43 -30.48 -10.35 -48.91
C GLY A 43 -31.87 -9.69 -49.14
N ILE A 44 -31.95 -8.69 -50.03
CA ILE A 44 -33.17 -7.94 -50.49
C ILE A 44 -33.52 -6.61 -49.74
N ALA A 45 -32.98 -5.53 -50.33
CA ALA A 45 -33.48 -4.17 -50.60
C ALA A 45 -34.82 -3.56 -50.05
N ALA A 46 -34.74 -2.21 -49.89
CA ALA A 46 -35.78 -1.17 -50.13
C ALA A 46 -36.91 -0.99 -49.06
N GLU A 47 -37.60 0.17 -48.93
CA GLU A 47 -37.61 1.41 -49.73
C GLU A 47 -37.98 2.69 -48.90
N THR A 48 -37.63 3.88 -49.43
CA THR A 48 -38.21 5.25 -49.24
C THR A 48 -38.61 5.86 -47.88
N ALA A 49 -38.19 7.12 -47.69
CA ALA A 49 -38.76 8.15 -46.78
C ALA A 49 -39.84 9.00 -47.55
N PRO A 50 -40.30 10.23 -47.18
CA PRO A 50 -39.99 11.12 -46.03
C PRO A 50 -41.21 11.88 -45.41
N THR A 51 -41.01 12.90 -44.55
CA THR A 51 -41.49 14.32 -44.74
C THR A 51 -41.82 15.15 -43.46
N ALA A 52 -41.20 16.36 -43.37
CA ALA A 52 -41.62 17.63 -42.71
C ALA A 52 -41.71 17.84 -41.16
N GLY A 53 -41.59 19.12 -40.76
CA GLY A 53 -41.74 19.68 -39.39
C GLY A 53 -40.43 20.18 -38.75
N LEU A 54 -39.73 21.25 -39.20
CA LEU A 54 -40.07 22.66 -39.45
C LEU A 54 -40.40 23.52 -38.20
N GLY A 55 -39.52 24.51 -37.91
CA GLY A 55 -39.70 25.62 -36.94
C GLY A 55 -38.59 25.72 -35.87
N GLY A 56 -37.89 26.85 -35.65
CA GLY A 56 -37.70 28.05 -36.49
C GLY A 56 -37.49 29.37 -35.71
N LEU A 57 -36.33 30.04 -35.94
CA LEU A 57 -36.03 31.48 -35.65
C LEU A 57 -35.92 31.88 -34.15
N ALA A 58 -35.17 32.90 -33.68
CA ALA A 58 -34.11 33.79 -34.22
C ALA A 58 -33.20 34.27 -33.04
N ALA A 59 -31.89 34.56 -33.21
CA ALA A 59 -31.22 35.88 -33.37
C ALA A 59 -31.52 36.95 -32.27
N SER A 60 -30.62 37.82 -31.78
CA SER A 60 -29.43 38.46 -32.42
C SER A 60 -28.30 38.89 -31.42
N ALA A 61 -27.26 39.53 -31.97
CA ALA A 61 -26.00 40.10 -31.40
C ALA A 61 -26.16 41.16 -30.25
N THR A 62 -25.14 41.72 -29.58
CA THR A 62 -23.88 42.33 -30.11
C THR A 62 -22.76 42.55 -29.06
N THR A 63 -21.50 42.60 -29.51
CA THR A 63 -20.22 43.00 -28.87
C THR A 63 -20.01 44.56 -28.88
N PRO A 64 -18.85 45.20 -28.54
CA PRO A 64 -17.55 44.74 -27.98
C PRO A 64 -17.01 45.57 -26.77
N GLY A 65 -15.77 45.27 -26.32
CA GLY A 65 -14.90 46.18 -25.54
C GLY A 65 -13.53 45.53 -25.22
N THR A 66 -12.53 45.57 -26.12
CA THR A 66 -11.37 46.49 -26.13
C THR A 66 -10.73 46.81 -24.76
N GLY A 67 -9.43 46.50 -24.63
CA GLY A 67 -8.61 46.78 -23.45
C GLY A 67 -7.16 46.37 -23.65
N GLU A 68 -6.38 47.20 -24.34
CA GLU A 68 -4.94 47.00 -24.57
C GLU A 68 -4.10 47.60 -23.43
N SER A 69 -3.09 46.88 -22.94
CA SER A 69 -1.81 47.53 -22.63
C SER A 69 -0.62 46.57 -22.48
N LEU A 70 0.49 47.08 -23.02
CA LEU A 70 1.89 46.90 -22.65
C LEU A 70 2.12 46.37 -21.21
N GLY A 71 3.10 45.51 -20.92
CA GLY A 71 4.23 45.05 -21.72
C GLY A 71 5.54 45.16 -20.91
N SER A 72 6.41 44.13 -20.97
CA SER A 72 7.78 44.17 -20.41
C SER A 72 8.60 42.98 -20.92
N GLU A 73 9.56 43.25 -21.80
CA GLU A 73 10.59 42.27 -22.17
C GLU A 73 11.59 42.13 -21.03
N ARG A 74 12.04 40.89 -20.75
CA ARG A 74 13.29 40.66 -20.01
C ARG A 74 14.05 39.46 -20.57
N THR A 75 14.83 39.75 -21.60
CA THR A 75 15.96 38.94 -22.03
C THR A 75 16.88 38.66 -20.84
N LEU A 76 17.22 37.39 -20.62
CA LEU A 76 18.33 36.98 -19.76
C LEU A 76 19.22 36.02 -20.53
N GLU A 77 20.51 36.07 -20.24
CA GLU A 77 21.56 35.71 -21.20
C GLU A 77 21.90 34.23 -21.22
N MET A 78 22.31 33.72 -22.40
CA MET A 78 22.97 32.43 -22.50
C MET A 78 24.41 32.52 -21.98
N GLY A 79 24.60 32.23 -20.71
CA GLY A 79 25.93 32.04 -20.13
C GLY A 79 26.61 30.80 -20.70
N GLN A 80 27.51 30.98 -21.68
CA GLN A 80 28.38 29.91 -22.15
C GLN A 80 29.42 29.57 -21.08
N SER A 81 29.59 28.28 -20.77
CA SER A 81 30.73 27.79 -19.99
C SER A 81 31.41 26.64 -20.72
N SER A 82 32.73 26.74 -20.88
CA SER A 82 33.61 25.59 -21.07
C SER A 82 33.43 24.60 -19.91
N GLY A 83 33.72 23.31 -20.04
CA GLY A 83 34.51 22.65 -21.06
C GLY A 83 35.74 22.02 -20.43
N ALA A 84 35.58 20.83 -19.87
CA ALA A 84 36.65 20.05 -19.23
C ALA A 84 36.46 18.57 -19.57
N ALA A 85 37.51 17.92 -20.08
CA ALA A 85 37.49 16.50 -20.40
C ALA A 85 37.90 15.67 -19.17
N MET A 86 37.10 14.66 -18.80
CA MET A 86 37.52 13.65 -17.83
C MET A 86 38.38 12.60 -18.53
N THR A 87 39.65 12.52 -18.12
CA THR A 87 40.65 11.59 -18.68
C THR A 87 40.46 10.18 -18.12
N THR A 88 40.48 9.16 -18.98
CA THR A 88 40.50 7.75 -18.55
C THR A 88 41.88 7.37 -18.02
N GLY A 89 42.05 7.36 -16.71
CA GLY A 89 43.29 6.94 -16.04
C GLY A 89 43.24 5.48 -15.58
N SER A 90 43.80 4.56 -16.36
CA SER A 90 44.16 3.22 -15.86
C SER A 90 45.38 3.32 -14.95
N GLY A 91 45.38 2.57 -13.85
CA GLY A 91 46.45 2.61 -12.84
C GLY A 91 46.69 1.24 -12.21
N ASP A 92 47.31 0.33 -12.96
CA ASP A 92 47.94 -0.86 -12.38
C ASP A 92 49.21 -0.48 -11.59
N SER A 93 49.51 -1.26 -10.54
CA SER A 93 50.83 -1.91 -10.31
C SER A 93 51.33 -1.89 -8.86
N VAL A 94 52.16 -2.91 -8.56
CA VAL A 94 53.09 -3.07 -7.44
C VAL A 94 52.48 -3.35 -6.06
N GLY A 95 52.82 -4.51 -5.49
CA GLY A 95 52.53 -4.88 -4.10
C GLY A 95 53.68 -4.57 -3.14
N ALA A 96 53.54 -4.96 -1.87
CA ALA A 96 54.60 -4.88 -0.86
C ALA A 96 54.75 -6.22 -0.12
N ASP A 97 56.00 -6.60 0.17
CA ASP A 97 56.35 -7.86 0.85
C ASP A 97 55.99 -7.85 2.35
N PRO A 98 55.86 -9.04 2.99
CA PRO A 98 55.39 -9.17 4.36
C PRO A 98 56.41 -8.65 5.39
N VAL A 99 55.93 -7.80 6.30
CA VAL A 99 56.69 -7.34 7.47
C VAL A 99 56.73 -8.43 8.56
N ARG A 100 57.85 -8.47 9.30
CA ARG A 100 58.21 -9.56 10.22
C ARG A 100 57.29 -9.66 11.45
N VAL A 101 57.15 -10.90 11.93
CA VAL A 101 56.70 -11.22 13.28
C VAL A 101 57.66 -10.62 14.31
N LEU A 102 57.10 -10.03 15.37
CA LEU A 102 57.75 -9.77 16.64
C LEU A 102 56.76 -10.13 17.75
N GLU A 103 57.03 -11.22 18.45
CA GLU A 103 56.31 -11.59 19.68
C GLU A 103 57.02 -10.95 20.87
N ASP A 104 56.34 -10.07 21.60
CA ASP A 104 56.20 -10.10 23.07
C ASP A 104 55.48 -8.85 23.61
N GLY A 105 55.02 -8.87 24.87
CA GLY A 105 54.73 -7.63 25.61
C GLY A 105 53.28 -7.33 26.00
N THR A 106 52.48 -8.35 26.35
CA THR A 106 51.33 -8.27 27.29
C THR A 106 50.64 -6.90 27.50
N GLY A 107 49.70 -6.55 26.61
CA GLY A 107 48.78 -5.43 26.80
C GLY A 107 47.32 -5.92 26.92
N SER A 108 46.73 -5.89 28.11
CA SER A 108 45.36 -6.37 28.34
C SER A 108 44.30 -5.40 27.81
N VAL A 109 43.92 -5.56 26.54
CA VAL A 109 42.77 -4.85 25.95
C VAL A 109 41.46 -5.49 26.46
N PRO A 110 40.49 -4.72 26.99
CA PRO A 110 39.19 -5.26 27.37
C PRO A 110 38.40 -5.72 26.13
N ALA A 111 37.67 -6.83 26.27
CA ALA A 111 36.89 -7.40 25.16
C ALA A 111 35.78 -6.43 24.69
N PRO A 112 35.48 -6.38 23.37
CA PRO A 112 34.36 -5.59 22.86
C PRO A 112 33.05 -6.12 23.47
N THR A 113 32.38 -5.27 24.24
CA THR A 113 31.15 -5.66 24.95
C THR A 113 30.01 -5.82 23.95
N ALA A 114 29.57 -7.06 23.74
CA ALA A 114 28.36 -7.33 22.97
C ALA A 114 27.12 -6.88 23.75
N GLY A 115 26.11 -6.35 23.05
CA GLY A 115 24.81 -6.03 23.63
C GLY A 115 24.47 -4.55 23.67
N ASP A 116 24.47 -3.88 22.51
CA ASP A 116 23.69 -2.64 22.33
C ASP A 116 22.19 -3.01 22.25
N SER A 117 21.68 -3.48 23.39
CA SER A 117 20.30 -3.89 23.56
C SER A 117 19.44 -2.62 23.57
N LEU A 118 18.65 -2.43 22.51
CA LEU A 118 17.62 -1.40 22.45
C LEU A 118 16.53 -1.74 23.47
N ASP A 119 16.80 -1.40 24.73
CA ASP A 119 15.94 -1.63 25.88
C ASP A 119 14.56 -1.04 25.59
N PRO A 120 13.49 -1.86 25.51
CA PRO A 120 12.18 -1.41 25.08
C PRO A 120 11.52 -0.59 26.19
N THR A 121 11.94 0.67 26.33
CA THR A 121 11.53 1.60 27.38
C THR A 121 10.02 1.50 27.59
N PRO A 122 9.56 1.15 28.80
CA PRO A 122 8.17 0.77 29.03
C PRO A 122 7.26 1.95 28.68
N PHE A 123 6.55 1.82 27.57
CA PHE A 123 5.85 2.94 26.95
C PHE A 123 4.67 3.33 27.82
N ARG A 124 4.88 4.34 28.68
CA ARG A 124 3.87 4.89 29.57
C ARG A 124 2.79 5.58 28.74
N MET A 125 1.81 4.80 28.30
CA MET A 125 0.55 5.34 27.81
C MET A 125 0.04 6.33 28.85
N SER A 126 -0.15 7.58 28.43
CA SER A 126 -0.81 8.59 29.26
C SER A 126 -2.29 8.25 29.26
N GLY A 127 -2.67 7.31 30.14
CA GLY A 127 -4.05 6.90 30.35
C GLY A 127 -4.85 8.06 30.94
N GLY A 128 -5.41 8.90 30.08
CA GLY A 128 -6.57 9.70 30.45
C GLY A 128 -7.71 8.76 30.84
N ASP A 129 -8.46 9.12 31.88
CA ASP A 129 -9.47 8.26 32.50
C ASP A 129 -10.58 7.84 31.52
N ARG A 130 -10.38 6.70 30.84
CA ARG A 130 -11.38 6.07 29.99
C ARG A 130 -12.37 5.36 30.92
N PRO A 131 -13.65 5.79 31.00
CA PRO A 131 -14.60 5.22 31.93
C PRO A 131 -14.79 3.71 31.68
N PRO A 132 -15.12 2.92 32.72
CA PRO A 132 -15.19 1.46 32.62
C PRO A 132 -16.17 1.05 31.52
N SER A 133 -15.64 0.45 30.45
CA SER A 133 -16.40 0.06 29.27
C SER A 133 -17.19 -1.23 29.52
N SER A 134 -18.25 -1.14 30.32
CA SER A 134 -19.42 -2.01 30.18
C SER A 134 -20.16 -1.62 28.89
N SER A 135 -19.50 -1.80 27.74
CA SER A 135 -20.11 -1.59 26.43
C SER A 135 -21.27 -2.57 26.30
N PRO A 136 -22.54 -2.10 26.19
CA PRO A 136 -23.65 -3.01 26.00
C PRO A 136 -23.45 -3.79 24.71
N GLU A 137 -23.93 -5.03 24.67
CA GLU A 137 -23.92 -5.90 23.50
C GLU A 137 -24.57 -5.16 22.32
N ARG A 138 -23.73 -4.56 21.46
CA ARG A 138 -24.22 -3.74 20.36
C ARG A 138 -24.91 -4.67 19.36
N PRO A 139 -26.21 -4.47 19.06
CA PRO A 139 -26.85 -5.25 18.02
C PRO A 139 -26.06 -5.05 16.72
N LEU A 140 -25.79 -6.14 16.00
CA LEU A 140 -25.10 -6.09 14.71
C LEU A 140 -26.01 -5.44 13.67
N ILE A 141 -26.00 -4.11 13.64
CA ILE A 141 -26.62 -3.30 12.58
C ILE A 141 -25.93 -3.70 11.28
N GLY A 142 -26.67 -4.31 10.36
CA GLY A 142 -26.14 -4.73 9.07
C GLY A 142 -25.58 -3.55 8.27
N LEU A 143 -24.63 -3.82 7.38
CA LEU A 143 -23.94 -2.80 6.59
C LEU A 143 -24.93 -1.85 5.89
N PRO A 144 -24.68 -0.53 5.90
CA PRO A 144 -25.61 0.46 5.36
C PRO A 144 -25.89 0.23 3.87
N ILE A 145 -27.09 0.65 3.41
CA ILE A 145 -27.55 0.48 2.02
C ILE A 145 -26.60 1.14 1.02
N ASP A 146 -25.98 2.25 1.42
CA ASP A 146 -24.83 2.84 0.75
C ASP A 146 -23.60 2.75 1.65
N LEU A 147 -22.55 2.07 1.15
CA LEU A 147 -21.30 1.94 1.90
C LEU A 147 -20.58 3.30 1.96
N PRO A 148 -19.91 3.65 3.08
CA PRO A 148 -19.06 4.82 3.14
C PRO A 148 -17.96 4.73 2.07
N GLN A 149 -17.42 5.87 1.65
CA GLN A 149 -16.21 5.96 0.83
C GLN A 149 -15.33 7.08 1.37
N THR A 150 -14.09 6.75 1.74
CA THR A 150 -13.13 7.73 2.24
C THR A 150 -12.51 8.54 1.10
N ALA A 151 -12.53 9.86 1.26
CA ALA A 151 -11.89 10.80 0.33
C ALA A 151 -10.36 10.70 0.39
N GLY A 152 -9.70 10.94 -0.75
CA GLY A 152 -8.24 10.81 -0.85
C GLY A 152 -7.74 9.36 -0.98
N VAL A 153 -8.65 8.38 -1.14
CA VAL A 153 -8.35 7.01 -1.52
C VAL A 153 -8.84 6.78 -2.95
N LYS A 154 -7.94 6.35 -3.85
CA LYS A 154 -8.15 6.38 -5.30
C LYS A 154 -8.91 5.18 -5.86
N ASP A 155 -8.63 3.95 -5.41
CA ASP A 155 -9.44 2.81 -5.81
C ASP A 155 -10.75 2.75 -5.01
N PRO A 156 -11.91 2.55 -5.66
CA PRO A 156 -13.21 2.54 -5.00
C PRO A 156 -13.39 1.43 -3.95
N ILE A 157 -12.71 0.29 -4.06
CA ILE A 157 -12.77 -0.79 -3.05
C ILE A 157 -11.97 -0.42 -1.82
N PHE A 158 -10.74 0.08 -2.00
CA PHE A 158 -9.95 0.64 -0.90
C PHE A 158 -10.74 1.76 -0.19
N SER A 159 -11.34 2.68 -0.96
CA SER A 159 -12.13 3.79 -0.42
C SER A 159 -13.33 3.30 0.41
N ILE A 160 -14.00 2.22 -0.02
CA ILE A 160 -15.09 1.57 0.74
C ILE A 160 -14.59 1.01 2.07
N LEU A 161 -13.46 0.29 2.05
CA LEU A 161 -12.99 -0.46 3.21
C LEU A 161 -12.33 0.45 4.26
N VAL A 162 -11.52 1.42 3.82
CA VAL A 162 -11.04 2.51 4.68
C VAL A 162 -12.24 3.27 5.26
N GLY A 163 -13.30 3.49 4.47
CA GLY A 163 -14.54 4.14 4.94
C GLY A 163 -15.30 3.34 6.00
N LEU A 164 -15.29 2.01 5.94
CA LEU A 164 -15.90 1.15 6.96
C LEU A 164 -15.11 1.20 8.28
N VAL A 165 -13.78 1.26 8.22
CA VAL A 165 -12.91 1.42 9.39
C VAL A 165 -13.04 2.83 9.99
N GLU A 166 -12.95 3.88 9.16
CA GLU A 166 -13.05 5.29 9.56
C GLU A 166 -14.42 5.65 10.16
N ALA A 167 -15.51 5.09 9.63
CA ALA A 167 -16.85 5.24 10.20
C ALA A 167 -17.13 4.27 11.38
N ASN A 168 -16.15 3.43 11.74
CA ASN A 168 -16.24 2.31 12.69
C ASN A 168 -17.52 1.46 12.54
N ILE A 169 -17.76 0.97 11.32
CA ILE A 169 -18.89 0.12 10.95
C ILE A 169 -18.47 -1.36 11.03
N TYR A 170 -19.41 -2.21 11.42
CA TYR A 170 -19.24 -3.65 11.61
C TYR A 170 -20.23 -4.43 10.74
N GLY A 171 -19.96 -5.71 10.49
CA GLY A 171 -20.79 -6.60 9.67
C GLY A 171 -20.01 -7.31 8.56
N THR A 172 -20.74 -7.96 7.65
CA THR A 172 -20.17 -8.79 6.58
C THR A 172 -20.38 -8.18 5.19
N LEU A 173 -19.29 -7.93 4.49
CA LEU A 173 -19.21 -7.43 3.11
C LEU A 173 -18.88 -8.59 2.16
N THR A 174 -19.88 -9.09 1.44
CA THR A 174 -19.71 -10.15 0.43
C THR A 174 -19.26 -9.61 -0.93
N ARG A 175 -18.73 -10.47 -1.80
CA ARG A 175 -18.37 -10.13 -3.20
C ARG A 175 -19.50 -9.43 -3.95
N ASP A 176 -20.69 -10.01 -3.95
CA ASP A 176 -21.85 -9.46 -4.67
C ASP A 176 -22.28 -8.10 -4.12
N ARG A 177 -22.19 -7.92 -2.79
CA ARG A 177 -22.48 -6.65 -2.12
C ARG A 177 -21.50 -5.56 -2.53
N LEU A 178 -20.22 -5.90 -2.68
CA LEU A 178 -19.16 -5.00 -3.14
C LEU A 178 -19.33 -4.67 -4.63
N LYS A 179 -19.52 -5.69 -5.48
CA LYS A 179 -19.77 -5.55 -6.93
C LYS A 179 -20.93 -4.61 -7.24
N MET A 180 -22.09 -4.83 -6.59
CA MET A 180 -23.27 -3.97 -6.73
C MET A 180 -22.99 -2.49 -6.37
N GLN A 181 -22.13 -2.21 -5.39
CA GLN A 181 -21.78 -0.83 -5.02
C GLN A 181 -20.89 -0.16 -6.08
N LEU A 182 -19.95 -0.91 -6.68
CA LEU A 182 -19.12 -0.43 -7.79
C LEU A 182 -19.99 -0.15 -9.03
N GLU A 183 -20.85 -1.11 -9.42
CA GLU A 183 -21.75 -1.01 -10.56
C GLU A 183 -22.72 0.18 -10.43
N ARG A 184 -23.35 0.37 -9.25
CA ARG A 184 -24.25 1.49 -8.96
C ARG A 184 -23.56 2.86 -8.97
N ARG A 185 -22.25 2.92 -8.73
CA ARG A 185 -21.45 4.16 -8.81
C ARG A 185 -20.74 4.32 -10.17
N HIS A 186 -20.92 3.36 -11.08
CA HIS A 186 -20.18 3.23 -12.35
C HIS A 186 -18.65 3.25 -12.17
N GLN A 187 -18.19 2.87 -10.99
CA GLN A 187 -16.78 2.84 -10.63
C GLN A 187 -16.17 1.50 -11.06
N LYS A 188 -14.95 1.54 -11.58
CA LYS A 188 -14.13 0.34 -11.80
C LYS A 188 -13.04 0.30 -10.75
N SER A 189 -12.83 -0.89 -10.21
CA SER A 189 -11.71 -1.20 -9.33
C SER A 189 -10.66 -1.95 -10.14
N HIS A 190 -9.38 -1.65 -9.94
CA HIS A 190 -8.30 -2.33 -10.69
C HIS A 190 -7.82 -3.64 -10.05
N LEU A 191 -8.56 -4.12 -9.05
CA LEU A 191 -8.00 -4.97 -8.01
C LEU A 191 -8.72 -6.34 -7.99
N PRO A 192 -8.06 -7.49 -7.73
CA PRO A 192 -8.66 -8.82 -7.91
C PRO A 192 -9.70 -9.27 -6.86
N TYR A 193 -10.73 -8.48 -6.59
CA TYR A 193 -11.76 -8.79 -5.59
C TYR A 193 -12.62 -10.02 -5.95
N ASP A 194 -12.59 -10.51 -7.19
CA ASP A 194 -13.28 -11.73 -7.62
C ASP A 194 -12.79 -13.01 -6.92
N SER A 195 -11.64 -13.00 -6.23
CA SER A 195 -11.19 -14.10 -5.37
C SER A 195 -11.65 -14.00 -3.91
N VAL A 196 -12.20 -12.86 -3.49
CA VAL A 196 -12.68 -12.59 -2.12
C VAL A 196 -14.11 -13.08 -2.00
N ARG A 197 -14.43 -14.00 -1.09
CA ARG A 197 -15.82 -14.40 -0.82
C ARG A 197 -16.52 -13.33 0.03
N GLU A 198 -15.91 -12.99 1.17
CA GLU A 198 -16.44 -12.01 2.12
C GLU A 198 -15.37 -11.49 3.10
N VAL A 199 -15.62 -10.29 3.63
CA VAL A 199 -14.94 -9.71 4.79
C VAL A 199 -15.95 -9.52 5.91
N THR A 200 -15.63 -9.97 7.12
CA THR A 200 -16.47 -9.85 8.31
C THR A 200 -15.68 -9.12 9.39
N ARG A 201 -16.12 -7.89 9.75
CA ARG A 201 -15.57 -7.09 10.85
C ARG A 201 -16.56 -7.10 12.02
N LEU A 202 -16.17 -7.67 13.16
CA LEU A 202 -17.03 -7.85 14.33
C LEU A 202 -16.43 -7.17 15.57
N PRO A 203 -17.26 -6.54 16.42
CA PRO A 203 -16.81 -6.02 17.70
C PRO A 203 -16.52 -7.20 18.64
N LYS A 204 -15.35 -7.21 19.30
CA LYS A 204 -15.03 -8.34 20.19
C LYS A 204 -15.59 -8.11 21.59
N GLY A 205 -16.61 -8.90 21.95
CA GLY A 205 -17.28 -8.83 23.25
C GLY A 205 -16.46 -9.30 24.46
N ASP A 206 -15.14 -9.49 24.36
CA ASP A 206 -14.29 -9.99 25.46
C ASP A 206 -13.77 -8.89 26.41
N GLY A 207 -14.25 -7.65 26.22
CA GLY A 207 -13.88 -6.48 27.04
C GLY A 207 -12.53 -5.86 26.69
N ARG A 208 -11.78 -6.43 25.74
CA ARG A 208 -10.53 -5.85 25.23
C ARG A 208 -10.85 -4.87 24.08
N PRO A 209 -10.10 -3.77 23.90
CA PRO A 209 -10.31 -2.82 22.80
C PRO A 209 -9.70 -3.36 21.50
N THR A 210 -10.18 -4.53 21.05
CA THR A 210 -9.61 -5.27 19.92
C THR A 210 -10.72 -5.83 19.06
N GLU A 211 -10.83 -5.47 17.79
CA GLU A 211 -11.90 -6.00 16.92
C GLU A 211 -11.41 -7.24 16.16
N GLU A 212 -12.32 -8.07 15.64
CA GLU A 212 -11.97 -9.21 14.79
C GLU A 212 -12.34 -8.92 13.34
N ILE A 213 -11.35 -9.04 12.43
CA ILE A 213 -11.58 -9.05 10.98
C ILE A 213 -11.25 -10.43 10.45
N THR A 214 -12.28 -11.17 10.04
CA THR A 214 -12.13 -12.41 9.27
C THR A 214 -12.26 -12.09 7.78
N VAL A 215 -11.36 -12.62 6.95
CA VAL A 215 -11.48 -12.60 5.49
C VAL A 215 -11.50 -14.03 4.96
N HIS A 216 -12.44 -14.29 4.05
CA HIS A 216 -12.53 -15.53 3.29
C HIS A 216 -12.31 -15.30 1.80
N PHE A 217 -11.57 -16.20 1.19
CA PHE A 217 -11.39 -16.33 -0.26
C PHE A 217 -12.11 -17.60 -0.76
N ASP A 218 -12.17 -17.81 -2.08
CA ASP A 218 -12.74 -19.04 -2.68
C ASP A 218 -11.84 -20.29 -2.56
N GLY A 219 -10.69 -20.15 -1.90
CA GLY A 219 -9.68 -21.19 -1.70
C GLY A 219 -8.35 -20.57 -1.28
N ARG A 220 -7.27 -21.36 -1.27
CA ARG A 220 -5.91 -20.79 -1.12
C ARG A 220 -5.61 -19.84 -2.27
N LEU A 221 -5.32 -18.60 -1.93
CA LEU A 221 -5.09 -17.53 -2.90
C LEU A 221 -3.63 -17.55 -3.36
N LYS A 222 -3.41 -17.54 -4.68
CA LYS A 222 -2.12 -17.18 -5.28
C LYS A 222 -2.36 -16.27 -6.48
N LEU A 223 -1.76 -15.10 -6.44
CA LEU A 223 -1.77 -14.08 -7.50
C LEU A 223 -0.33 -13.59 -7.72
N PRO A 224 0.03 -13.04 -8.88
CA PRO A 224 1.29 -12.29 -9.02
C PRO A 224 1.45 -11.13 -7.99
N ILE A 225 2.55 -10.36 -8.06
CA ILE A 225 2.72 -9.09 -7.32
C ILE A 225 2.38 -7.91 -8.23
N PRO A 226 1.54 -6.94 -7.82
CA PRO A 226 0.51 -6.12 -9.16
C PRO A 226 1.42 -5.25 -10.09
N TYR A 227 2.62 -4.91 -9.62
CA TYR A 227 3.33 -3.69 -9.99
C TYR A 227 4.44 -4.00 -10.97
N SER A 228 4.48 -3.24 -12.05
CA SER A 228 5.47 -3.38 -13.10
C SER A 228 6.79 -2.70 -12.69
N ILE A 229 7.66 -3.41 -11.97
CA ILE A 229 9.05 -2.98 -11.81
C ILE A 229 9.78 -3.29 -13.12
N LEU A 230 10.23 -2.24 -13.82
CA LEU A 230 10.97 -2.34 -15.08
C LEU A 230 10.23 -3.13 -16.19
N GLY A 231 8.89 -3.13 -16.19
CA GLY A 231 8.07 -3.89 -17.15
C GLY A 231 7.59 -5.26 -16.64
N TYR A 232 7.92 -5.66 -15.41
CA TYR A 232 7.72 -7.01 -14.88
C TYR A 232 7.02 -7.03 -13.52
N ASN A 233 6.14 -8.01 -13.31
CA ASN A 233 5.43 -8.25 -12.04
C ASN A 233 6.27 -9.19 -11.15
N PRO A 234 6.88 -8.71 -10.05
CA PRO A 234 8.09 -9.33 -9.48
C PRO A 234 7.82 -10.40 -8.41
N GLY A 235 6.93 -11.35 -8.71
CA GLY A 235 6.72 -12.54 -7.88
C GLY A 235 5.25 -12.89 -7.70
N SER A 236 4.90 -13.52 -6.58
CA SER A 236 3.52 -13.85 -6.22
C SER A 236 3.14 -13.55 -4.77
N PHE A 237 1.94 -13.01 -4.57
CA PHE A 237 1.27 -12.97 -3.28
C PHE A 237 0.49 -14.24 -3.03
N ARG A 238 0.52 -14.70 -1.79
CA ARG A 238 -0.12 -15.93 -1.34
C ARG A 238 -0.90 -15.67 -0.05
N ALA A 239 -2.06 -16.31 0.10
CA ALA A 239 -2.80 -16.30 1.36
C ALA A 239 -3.57 -17.60 1.58
N SER A 240 -3.79 -17.94 2.85
CA SER A 240 -4.72 -18.99 3.26
C SER A 240 -6.17 -18.61 2.94
N GLU A 241 -7.01 -19.61 2.68
CA GLU A 241 -8.44 -19.45 2.35
C GLU A 241 -9.23 -18.63 3.39
N ARG A 242 -8.88 -18.78 4.67
CA ARG A 242 -9.34 -17.94 5.77
C ARG A 242 -8.11 -17.29 6.40
N CYS A 243 -8.20 -15.99 6.64
CA CYS A 243 -7.27 -15.25 7.50
C CYS A 243 -8.07 -14.45 8.54
N VAL A 244 -7.59 -14.42 9.78
CA VAL A 244 -8.22 -13.69 10.90
C VAL A 244 -7.23 -12.69 11.46
N PHE A 245 -7.68 -11.46 11.63
CA PHE A 245 -6.90 -10.36 12.16
C PHE A 245 -7.51 -9.80 13.44
N ARG A 246 -6.64 -9.36 14.36
CA ARG A 246 -7.01 -8.48 15.47
C ARG A 246 -6.74 -7.05 15.06
N GLU A 247 -7.75 -6.19 15.14
CA GLU A 247 -7.62 -4.74 14.94
C GLU A 247 -7.44 -4.02 16.28
N TRP A 248 -6.52 -3.06 16.33
CA TRP A 248 -6.36 -2.10 17.41
C TRP A 248 -6.46 -0.68 16.84
N ASP A 249 -7.46 0.09 17.26
CA ASP A 249 -7.49 1.54 17.09
C ASP A 249 -6.51 2.18 18.09
N LEU A 250 -5.47 2.84 17.56
CA LEU A 250 -4.44 3.55 18.30
C LEU A 250 -4.58 5.08 18.19
N GLY A 251 -5.61 5.59 17.51
CA GLY A 251 -5.87 7.01 17.31
C GLY A 251 -4.68 7.75 16.66
N THR A 252 -4.17 8.77 17.34
CA THR A 252 -2.97 9.52 16.90
C THR A 252 -1.72 8.97 17.60
N VAL A 253 -0.72 8.56 16.82
CA VAL A 253 0.56 8.07 17.31
C VAL A 253 1.69 8.98 16.86
N THR A 254 2.43 9.55 17.81
CA THR A 254 3.72 10.19 17.52
C THR A 254 4.85 9.22 17.82
N LEU A 255 5.71 8.96 16.83
CA LEU A 255 6.97 8.25 16.98
C LEU A 255 8.15 9.23 16.88
N GLN A 256 9.33 8.78 17.29
CA GLN A 256 10.58 9.53 17.13
C GLN A 256 11.45 8.83 16.08
N HIS A 257 11.94 9.58 15.09
CA HIS A 257 12.83 9.07 14.05
C HIS A 257 14.18 9.79 14.13
N ALA A 258 15.26 9.01 14.25
CA ALA A 258 16.62 9.52 14.23
C ALA A 258 17.12 9.63 12.77
N ARG A 259 17.35 10.86 12.31
CA ARG A 259 17.84 11.18 10.97
C ARG A 259 19.25 11.79 11.06
N LYS A 260 20.15 11.39 10.15
CA LYS A 260 21.45 12.09 10.01
C LYS A 260 21.26 13.37 9.19
N VAL A 261 21.75 14.49 9.73
CA VAL A 261 21.83 15.80 9.08
C VAL A 261 23.27 16.27 9.23
N ASP A 262 23.96 16.47 8.12
CA ASP A 262 25.43 16.59 8.07
C ASP A 262 26.11 15.46 8.86
N ASP A 263 26.83 15.79 9.95
CA ASP A 263 27.42 14.82 10.89
C ASP A 263 26.74 14.79 12.28
N ARG A 264 25.48 15.24 12.35
CA ARG A 264 24.64 15.18 13.56
C ARG A 264 23.50 14.20 13.38
N VAL A 265 23.06 13.61 14.49
CA VAL A 265 21.83 12.81 14.56
C VAL A 265 20.75 13.68 15.17
N GLU A 266 19.77 14.07 14.37
CA GLU A 266 18.61 14.84 14.81
C GLU A 266 17.42 13.89 15.01
N THR A 267 16.65 14.09 16.08
CA THR A 267 15.44 13.31 16.34
C THR A 267 14.22 14.11 15.93
N VAL A 268 13.52 13.65 14.89
CA VAL A 268 12.33 14.31 14.35
C VAL A 268 11.06 13.53 14.71
N PRO A 269 9.96 14.22 15.09
CA PRO A 269 8.70 13.55 15.39
C PRO A 269 7.98 13.12 14.11
N VAL A 270 7.59 11.85 14.06
CA VAL A 270 6.77 11.28 12.98
C VAL A 270 5.35 11.11 13.51
N VAL A 271 4.44 11.99 13.10
CA VAL A 271 3.03 11.97 13.52
C VAL A 271 2.21 11.15 12.52
N LEU A 272 1.45 10.20 13.05
CA LEU A 272 0.48 9.38 12.33
C LEU A 272 -0.91 9.63 12.96
N GLU A 273 -1.93 9.83 12.13
CA GLU A 273 -3.32 10.02 12.56
C GLU A 273 -4.16 8.80 12.15
N ASN A 274 -5.31 8.58 12.79
CA ASN A 274 -6.25 7.48 12.50
C ASN A 274 -5.54 6.13 12.31
N VAL A 275 -4.70 5.76 13.27
CA VAL A 275 -3.84 4.57 13.21
C VAL A 275 -4.63 3.33 13.63
N HIS A 276 -5.10 2.56 12.66
CA HIS A 276 -5.63 1.21 12.88
C HIS A 276 -4.53 0.20 12.58
N LEU A 277 -4.18 -0.61 13.57
CA LEU A 277 -3.14 -1.64 13.50
C LEU A 277 -3.79 -3.02 13.47
N PHE A 278 -3.39 -3.88 12.56
CA PHE A 278 -3.98 -5.20 12.32
C PHE A 278 -2.90 -6.28 12.47
N GLY A 279 -3.13 -7.29 13.31
CA GLY A 279 -2.22 -8.42 13.52
C GLY A 279 -2.83 -9.74 13.04
N LEU A 280 -2.08 -10.52 12.25
CA LEU A 280 -2.52 -11.83 11.76
C LEU A 280 -2.57 -12.85 12.90
N ASP A 281 -3.78 -13.22 13.32
CA ASP A 281 -4.02 -14.13 14.43
C ASP A 281 -4.22 -15.58 13.97
N GLU A 282 -4.90 -15.79 12.84
CA GLU A 282 -5.06 -17.10 12.18
C GLU A 282 -4.84 -17.00 10.67
N GLY A 283 -4.30 -18.06 10.07
CA GLY A 283 -4.02 -18.14 8.63
C GLY A 283 -2.57 -17.84 8.27
N GLU A 284 -2.33 -17.59 6.99
CA GLU A 284 -1.01 -17.30 6.40
C GLU A 284 -1.21 -16.22 5.33
N VAL A 285 -0.32 -15.22 5.30
CA VAL A 285 -0.22 -14.23 4.22
C VAL A 285 1.26 -14.02 3.91
N SER A 286 1.69 -14.25 2.67
CA SER A 286 3.10 -14.24 2.29
C SER A 286 3.33 -13.59 0.91
N LEU A 287 4.49 -12.95 0.76
CA LEU A 287 4.98 -12.33 -0.46
C LEU A 287 6.23 -13.07 -0.94
N ASP A 288 6.11 -13.77 -2.06
CA ASP A 288 7.20 -14.51 -2.71
C ASP A 288 7.74 -13.64 -3.85
N ILE A 289 9.01 -13.24 -3.79
CA ILE A 289 9.61 -12.22 -4.67
C ILE A 289 10.64 -12.86 -5.60
N ASP A 290 10.55 -12.57 -6.89
CA ASP A 290 11.43 -13.17 -7.89
C ASP A 290 12.92 -12.85 -7.63
N GLY A 291 13.67 -13.85 -7.19
CA GLY A 291 15.06 -13.73 -6.75
C GLY A 291 16.08 -13.28 -7.82
N TRP A 292 15.65 -12.99 -9.06
CA TRP A 292 16.48 -12.27 -10.03
C TRP A 292 16.43 -10.75 -9.78
N LEU A 293 15.28 -10.20 -9.39
CA LEU A 293 15.15 -8.80 -8.98
C LEU A 293 15.88 -8.58 -7.66
N ASP A 294 15.78 -9.50 -6.71
CA ASP A 294 16.51 -9.42 -5.44
C ASP A 294 18.03 -9.28 -5.65
N ARG A 295 18.60 -10.05 -6.59
CA ARG A 295 20.02 -9.94 -6.97
C ARG A 295 20.37 -8.57 -7.55
N MET A 296 19.51 -7.98 -8.38
CA MET A 296 19.73 -6.61 -8.89
C MET A 296 19.61 -5.55 -7.78
N MET A 297 18.77 -5.80 -6.78
CA MET A 297 18.51 -4.89 -5.65
C MET A 297 19.37 -5.21 -4.41
N GLY A 298 20.40 -6.04 -4.56
CA GLY A 298 21.43 -6.28 -3.56
C GLY A 298 21.04 -7.18 -2.37
N GLY A 299 20.12 -8.14 -2.53
CA GLY A 299 19.74 -9.07 -1.46
C GLY A 299 18.77 -8.50 -0.43
N ASN A 300 17.96 -7.51 -0.85
CA ASN A 300 17.08 -6.72 0.00
C ASN A 300 15.58 -6.96 -0.22
N LEU A 301 15.19 -7.61 -1.32
CA LEU A 301 13.81 -7.89 -1.71
C LEU A 301 13.55 -9.39 -1.63
N ASP A 302 13.51 -9.88 -0.40
CA ASP A 302 13.39 -11.29 -0.10
C ASP A 302 11.95 -11.68 0.28
N ASP A 303 11.62 -12.97 0.13
CA ASP A 303 10.32 -13.54 0.48
C ASP A 303 9.91 -13.11 1.89
N THR A 304 8.68 -12.63 2.08
CA THR A 304 8.24 -11.99 3.32
C THR A 304 6.88 -12.53 3.80
N ASP A 305 6.89 -13.17 4.97
CA ASP A 305 5.68 -13.55 5.71
C ASP A 305 5.12 -12.35 6.46
N ILE A 306 3.85 -12.04 6.24
CA ILE A 306 3.16 -10.87 6.81
C ILE A 306 2.55 -11.24 8.16
N VAL A 307 3.07 -10.61 9.23
CA VAL A 307 2.54 -10.78 10.60
C VAL A 307 1.56 -9.66 10.99
N GLY A 308 1.63 -8.52 10.30
CA GLY A 308 0.79 -7.38 10.61
C GLY A 308 0.69 -6.37 9.46
N LEU A 309 -0.29 -5.50 9.58
CA LEU A 309 -0.73 -4.55 8.56
C LEU A 309 -1.20 -3.29 9.32
N MET A 310 -1.07 -2.10 8.75
CA MET A 310 -1.49 -0.84 9.39
C MET A 310 -2.15 0.08 8.36
N LEU A 311 -3.22 0.74 8.77
CA LEU A 311 -3.87 1.83 8.07
C LEU A 311 -3.65 3.11 8.91
N CYS A 312 -3.19 4.19 8.29
CA CYS A 312 -3.07 5.50 8.96
C CYS A 312 -3.14 6.65 7.95
N ARG A 313 -3.29 7.88 8.46
CA ARG A 313 -2.92 9.08 7.72
C ARG A 313 -1.51 9.52 8.12
N TYR A 314 -0.69 9.84 7.13
CA TYR A 314 0.63 10.44 7.29
C TYR A 314 0.71 11.68 6.40
N GLN A 315 1.06 12.83 6.98
CA GLN A 315 1.08 14.13 6.28
C GLN A 315 -0.24 14.44 5.53
N GLY A 316 -1.38 14.05 6.11
CA GLY A 316 -2.72 14.21 5.51
C GLY A 316 -3.08 13.22 4.39
N LYS A 317 -2.13 12.42 3.88
CA LYS A 317 -2.38 11.33 2.92
C LYS A 317 -2.71 10.03 3.65
N TRP A 318 -3.66 9.25 3.12
CA TRP A 318 -3.87 7.88 3.58
C TRP A 318 -2.71 6.98 3.14
N MET A 319 -2.17 6.21 4.08
CA MET A 319 -1.09 5.26 3.87
C MET A 319 -1.42 3.89 4.47
N GLY A 320 -1.12 2.84 3.72
CA GLY A 320 -1.18 1.46 4.19
C GLY A 320 0.23 0.91 4.37
N VAL A 321 0.56 0.29 5.49
CA VAL A 321 1.90 -0.27 5.76
C VAL A 321 1.78 -1.76 6.10
N ALA A 322 2.36 -2.61 5.27
CA ALA A 322 2.50 -4.04 5.55
C ALA A 322 3.81 -4.31 6.29
N MET A 323 3.80 -5.22 7.27
CA MET A 323 4.98 -5.55 8.08
C MET A 323 5.09 -7.06 8.36
N GLY A 324 6.31 -7.57 8.29
CA GLY A 324 6.56 -9.00 8.23
C GLY A 324 8.01 -9.37 8.49
N TYR A 325 8.36 -10.61 8.19
CA TYR A 325 9.69 -11.19 8.32
C TYR A 325 10.07 -11.93 7.05
N ASN A 326 11.35 -11.90 6.66
CA ASN A 326 11.84 -12.83 5.66
C ASN A 326 12.26 -14.18 6.29
N LYS A 327 12.68 -15.13 5.44
CA LYS A 327 13.18 -16.45 5.84
C LYS A 327 14.38 -16.44 6.79
N ASP A 328 15.12 -15.34 6.89
CA ASP A 328 16.20 -15.15 7.88
C ASP A 328 15.68 -14.59 9.22
N HIS A 329 14.36 -14.46 9.38
CA HIS A 329 13.68 -13.67 10.41
C HIS A 329 14.14 -12.20 10.50
N ARG A 330 14.67 -11.62 9.40
CA ARG A 330 14.95 -10.18 9.30
C ARG A 330 13.66 -9.44 8.98
N GLY A 331 13.27 -8.53 9.86
CA GLY A 331 12.00 -7.82 9.76
C GLY A 331 11.91 -6.87 8.56
N ARG A 332 10.89 -7.05 7.74
CA ARG A 332 10.57 -6.24 6.55
C ARG A 332 9.33 -5.37 6.76
N SER A 333 9.18 -4.36 5.92
CA SER A 333 7.98 -3.51 5.83
C SER A 333 7.90 -2.79 4.49
N GLY A 334 6.71 -2.71 3.90
CA GLY A 334 6.43 -1.96 2.67
C GLY A 334 5.19 -1.07 2.83
N ALA A 335 5.05 -0.02 2.02
CA ALA A 335 3.97 0.96 2.16
C ALA A 335 3.27 1.29 0.83
N LEU A 336 1.98 1.62 0.89
CA LEU A 336 1.13 2.14 -0.19
C LEU A 336 0.75 3.59 0.10
N ASP A 337 0.84 4.46 -0.90
CA ASP A 337 0.04 5.68 -0.96
C ASP A 337 -1.33 5.38 -1.61
N PHE A 338 -2.41 5.49 -0.81
CA PHE A 338 -3.77 5.20 -1.28
C PHE A 338 -4.34 6.26 -2.24
N GLY A 339 -3.85 7.50 -2.18
CA GLY A 339 -4.28 8.57 -3.07
C GLY A 339 -3.63 8.46 -4.45
N GLU A 340 -2.43 7.90 -4.52
CA GLU A 340 -1.74 7.63 -5.78
C GLU A 340 -2.00 6.24 -6.35
N ASP A 341 -2.44 5.27 -5.53
CA ASP A 341 -2.60 3.84 -5.88
C ASP A 341 -1.24 3.22 -6.28
N LYS A 342 -0.22 3.42 -5.42
CA LYS A 342 1.18 3.04 -5.68
C LYS A 342 1.92 2.61 -4.42
N VAL A 343 2.78 1.60 -4.53
CA VAL A 343 3.79 1.30 -3.52
C VAL A 343 4.82 2.43 -3.43
N VAL A 344 5.12 2.85 -2.21
CA VAL A 344 6.15 3.86 -1.90
C VAL A 344 7.51 3.18 -1.92
N PHE A 345 8.18 3.22 -3.07
CA PHE A 345 9.50 2.64 -3.29
C PHE A 345 10.51 3.66 -3.88
N PRO A 346 11.72 3.81 -3.31
CA PRO A 346 12.15 3.24 -2.03
C PRO A 346 11.37 3.86 -0.86
N SER A 347 11.10 3.09 0.18
CA SER A 347 10.38 3.60 1.35
C SER A 347 11.25 4.65 2.10
N PRO A 348 10.69 5.80 2.53
CA PRO A 348 11.38 6.76 3.39
C PRO A 348 11.83 6.14 4.72
N ASP A 349 12.89 6.66 5.32
CA ASP A 349 13.47 6.10 6.55
C ASP A 349 12.57 6.31 7.79
N GLU A 350 11.74 7.35 7.76
CA GLU A 350 10.64 7.57 8.69
C GLU A 350 9.65 6.38 8.63
N ILE A 351 9.26 5.96 7.42
CA ILE A 351 8.32 4.86 7.20
C ILE A 351 8.94 3.49 7.54
N LYS A 352 10.25 3.30 7.30
CA LYS A 352 10.98 2.11 7.81
C LYS A 352 11.00 2.06 9.34
N THR A 353 11.07 3.22 9.99
CA THR A 353 11.01 3.34 11.46
C THR A 353 9.60 2.99 11.95
N VAL A 354 8.56 3.58 11.34
CA VAL A 354 7.14 3.25 11.61
C VAL A 354 6.89 1.75 11.47
N GLY A 355 7.25 1.15 10.33
CA GLY A 355 7.03 -0.28 10.08
C GLY A 355 7.77 -1.20 11.08
N ARG A 356 8.97 -0.82 11.52
CA ARG A 356 9.71 -1.54 12.58
C ARG A 356 9.00 -1.44 13.93
N THR A 357 8.67 -0.24 14.39
CA THR A 357 8.04 -0.01 15.69
C THR A 357 6.64 -0.62 15.77
N MET A 358 5.85 -0.54 14.70
CA MET A 358 4.49 -1.09 14.67
C MET A 358 4.49 -2.61 14.63
N ARG A 359 5.47 -3.27 14.00
CA ARG A 359 5.59 -4.73 14.01
C ARG A 359 5.78 -5.27 15.43
N SER A 360 6.70 -4.67 16.19
CA SER A 360 6.91 -5.05 17.60
C SER A 360 5.71 -4.74 18.50
N ARG A 361 4.83 -3.79 18.12
CA ARG A 361 3.53 -3.60 18.78
C ARG A 361 2.53 -4.70 18.42
N VAL A 362 2.41 -5.07 17.15
CA VAL A 362 1.58 -6.21 16.70
C VAL A 362 1.98 -7.49 17.44
N GLU A 363 3.27 -7.78 17.53
CA GLU A 363 3.81 -8.96 18.20
C GLU A 363 3.47 -8.97 19.69
N GLY A 364 3.72 -7.86 20.40
CA GLY A 364 3.35 -7.72 21.81
C GLY A 364 1.85 -7.88 22.06
N PHE A 365 1.01 -7.31 21.19
CA PHE A 365 -0.45 -7.42 21.31
C PHE A 365 -0.96 -8.83 20.96
N LEU A 366 -0.45 -9.48 19.91
CA LEU A 366 -0.81 -10.87 19.56
C LEU A 366 -0.38 -11.83 20.68
N THR A 367 0.80 -11.66 21.27
CA THR A 367 1.23 -12.42 22.45
C THR A 367 0.28 -12.21 23.63
N ALA A 368 -0.15 -10.97 23.90
CA ALA A 368 -1.12 -10.68 24.96
C ALA A 368 -2.55 -11.21 24.66
N VAL A 369 -2.93 -11.36 23.39
CA VAL A 369 -4.20 -12.00 22.97
C VAL A 369 -4.15 -13.52 23.10
N ARG A 370 -3.03 -14.14 22.73
CA ARG A 370 -2.83 -15.60 22.74
C ARG A 370 -2.40 -16.17 24.10
N ALA A 371 -1.93 -15.33 25.02
CA ALA A 371 -1.63 -15.73 26.40
C ALA A 371 -2.89 -16.33 27.07
N PRO A 372 -2.83 -17.57 27.58
CA PRO A 372 -3.99 -18.21 28.20
C PRO A 372 -4.44 -17.40 29.42
N SER A 373 -5.75 -17.20 29.58
CA SER A 373 -6.31 -16.47 30.72
C SER A 373 -6.17 -17.32 31.99
N ALA A 374 -5.04 -17.19 32.67
CA ALA A 374 -4.65 -17.98 33.85
C ALA A 374 -5.51 -17.72 35.11
N ASP A 375 -6.57 -16.92 35.00
CA ASP A 375 -7.33 -16.31 36.09
C ASP A 375 -8.85 -16.49 35.84
N ARG A 376 -9.25 -17.75 35.61
CA ARG A 376 -10.65 -18.21 35.43
C ARG A 376 -10.87 -19.58 36.12
N SER A 377 -10.44 -19.67 37.37
CA SER A 377 -10.61 -20.82 38.28
C SER A 377 -11.46 -20.44 39.49
#